data_AF-A0A821TYD2-F1
#
_entry.id   AF-A0A821TYD2-F1
#
_cell.length_a   1.000
_cell.length_b   1.000
_cell.length_c   1.000
_cell.angle_alpha   90.00
_cell.angle_beta   90.00
_cell.angle_gamma   90.00
#
_symmetry.space_group_name_H-M   'P 1'
#
loop_
_entity.id
_entity.type
_entity.pdbx_description
1 polymer ?
#
loop_
_entity_poly.entity_id
_entity_poly.type
_entity_poly.pdbx_seq_one_letter_code
_entity_poly.pdbx_strand_id
1 'polypeptide(L)'
;QDLYLYDVLRADRTTAAHGLELRVPFLDHAFTSYYLSLPASERAPTKERAEKYLLRKAFDDLDLIPSEILWRPKEAFSDGVAAKKKSLFQYMQEYAETQVSDADLQRASTLYPTNTPKTKEAFLYRSIFDKYYPGQQHLTPYMWLPKWCGDQTDPSARVLNHYKEQQGDANKS
;
A
#
# COMPACT_ATOMS: atom_id res chain seq x y z
N GLN A 1 3.71 -13.73 -4.18
CA GLN A 1 2.91 -14.83 -3.61
C GLN A 1 1.58 -14.31 -3.10
N ASP A 2 1.56 -13.30 -2.21
CA ASP A 2 0.31 -12.90 -1.53
C ASP A 2 -0.44 -11.72 -2.16
N LEU A 3 -0.17 -11.40 -3.43
CA LEU A 3 -0.83 -10.29 -4.13
C LEU A 3 -2.36 -10.40 -4.12
N TYR A 4 -2.88 -11.64 -4.16
CA TYR A 4 -4.30 -11.96 -4.15
C TYR A 4 -5.02 -11.63 -2.84
N LEU A 5 -4.29 -11.39 -1.74
CA LEU A 5 -4.85 -10.95 -0.46
C LEU A 5 -4.90 -9.43 -0.32
N TYR A 6 -4.18 -8.69 -1.18
CA TYR A 6 -3.96 -7.25 -1.03
C TYR A 6 -4.31 -6.47 -2.30
N ASP A 7 -3.30 -6.08 -3.09
CA ASP A 7 -3.50 -5.20 -4.24
C ASP A 7 -4.46 -5.77 -5.28
N VAL A 8 -4.36 -7.07 -5.57
CA VAL A 8 -5.25 -7.72 -6.54
C VAL A 8 -6.66 -7.87 -5.98
N LEU A 9 -6.80 -8.21 -4.67
CA LEU A 9 -8.11 -8.27 -4.02
C LEU A 9 -8.84 -6.94 -4.10
N ARG A 10 -8.14 -5.85 -3.73
CA ARG A 10 -8.69 -4.50 -3.78
C ARG A 10 -9.09 -4.15 -5.20
N ALA A 11 -8.17 -4.27 -6.14
CA ALA A 11 -8.40 -3.82 -7.51
C ALA A 11 -9.56 -4.58 -8.17
N ASP A 12 -9.61 -5.91 -8.01
CA ASP A 12 -10.70 -6.75 -8.52
C ASP A 12 -12.04 -6.42 -7.85
N ARG A 13 -12.14 -6.49 -6.51
CA ARG A 13 -13.42 -6.33 -5.81
C ARG A 13 -14.00 -4.93 -5.97
N THR A 14 -13.15 -3.89 -5.96
CA THR A 14 -13.64 -2.52 -6.14
C THR A 14 -14.11 -2.23 -7.56
N THR A 15 -13.56 -2.91 -8.58
CA THR A 15 -13.99 -2.71 -9.97
C THR A 15 -15.21 -3.57 -10.31
N ALA A 16 -15.18 -4.84 -9.91
CA ALA A 16 -16.28 -5.79 -10.10
C ALA A 16 -17.57 -5.35 -9.40
N ALA A 17 -17.47 -4.65 -8.26
CA ALA A 17 -18.63 -4.05 -7.57
C ALA A 17 -19.42 -3.06 -8.44
N HIS A 18 -18.80 -2.53 -9.50
CA HIS A 18 -19.40 -1.62 -10.46
C HIS A 18 -19.55 -2.24 -11.87
N GLY A 19 -19.44 -3.57 -11.99
CA GLY A 19 -19.56 -4.28 -13.27
C GLY A 19 -18.43 -3.97 -14.26
N LEU A 20 -17.26 -3.54 -13.78
CA LEU A 20 -16.10 -3.21 -14.59
C LEU A 20 -15.08 -4.36 -14.59
N GLU A 21 -14.47 -4.63 -15.75
CA GLU A 21 -13.36 -5.57 -15.89
C GLU A 21 -12.02 -4.84 -15.76
N LEU A 22 -11.20 -5.24 -14.78
CA LEU A 22 -9.83 -4.74 -14.63
C LEU A 22 -8.84 -5.57 -15.43
N ARG A 23 -7.88 -4.90 -16.10
CA ARG A 23 -6.70 -5.55 -16.71
C ARG A 23 -5.42 -5.04 -16.07
N VAL A 24 -4.50 -5.97 -15.78
CA VAL A 24 -3.25 -5.71 -15.04
C VAL A 24 -2.04 -6.18 -15.86
N PRO A 25 -1.61 -5.43 -16.89
CA PRO A 25 -0.58 -5.88 -17.84
C PRO A 25 0.77 -6.18 -17.17
N PHE A 26 1.09 -5.53 -16.05
CA PHE A 26 2.30 -5.81 -15.27
C PHE A 26 2.31 -7.19 -14.58
N LEU A 27 1.17 -7.89 -14.53
CA LEU A 27 1.06 -9.26 -14.03
C LEU A 27 0.93 -10.28 -15.16
N ASP A 28 1.18 -9.90 -16.41
CA ASP A 28 1.28 -10.84 -17.51
C ASP A 28 2.36 -11.90 -17.22
N HIS A 29 2.09 -13.15 -17.61
CA HIS A 29 2.98 -14.28 -17.36
C HIS A 29 4.33 -14.11 -18.07
N ALA A 30 4.34 -13.73 -19.35
CA ALA A 30 5.57 -13.59 -20.11
C ALA A 30 6.42 -12.42 -19.58
N PHE A 31 5.79 -11.27 -19.33
CA PHE A 31 6.46 -10.11 -18.74
C PHE A 31 7.06 -10.43 -17.37
N THR A 32 6.26 -11.04 -16.47
CA THR A 32 6.69 -11.34 -15.10
C THR A 32 7.81 -12.38 -15.09
N SER A 33 7.68 -13.46 -15.88
CA SER A 33 8.72 -14.48 -16.00
C SER A 33 10.04 -13.91 -16.52
N TYR A 34 9.99 -13.07 -17.57
CA TYR A 34 11.17 -12.41 -18.08
C TYR A 34 11.80 -11.49 -17.02
N TYR A 35 11.02 -10.58 -16.44
CA TYR A 35 11.54 -9.64 -15.45
C TYR A 35 12.15 -10.36 -14.24
N LEU A 36 11.51 -11.43 -13.73
CA LEU A 36 12.02 -12.19 -12.59
C LEU A 36 13.26 -13.03 -12.92
N SER A 37 13.50 -13.36 -14.19
CA SER A 37 14.72 -14.04 -14.63
C SER A 37 15.97 -13.14 -14.59
N LEU A 38 15.79 -11.81 -14.58
CA LEU A 38 16.90 -10.86 -14.51
C LEU A 38 17.62 -10.93 -13.14
N PRO A 39 18.94 -10.67 -13.11
CA PRO A 39 19.71 -10.62 -11.87
C PRO A 39 19.06 -9.69 -10.84
N ALA A 40 18.94 -10.15 -9.58
CA ALA A 40 18.31 -9.37 -8.53
C ALA A 40 19.02 -8.03 -8.27
N SER A 41 20.34 -7.99 -8.44
CA SER A 41 21.18 -6.78 -8.33
C SER A 41 20.90 -5.73 -9.40
N GLU A 42 20.32 -6.11 -10.53
CA GLU A 42 19.91 -5.18 -11.58
C GLU A 42 18.50 -4.62 -11.35
N ARG A 43 17.64 -5.39 -10.68
CA ARG A 43 16.27 -4.99 -10.35
C ARG A 43 16.16 -4.14 -9.09
N ALA A 44 17.12 -4.28 -8.17
CA ALA A 44 17.15 -3.53 -6.93
C ALA A 44 17.60 -2.07 -7.17
N PRO A 45 16.98 -1.09 -6.50
CA PRO A 45 17.48 0.29 -6.51
C PRO A 45 18.86 0.38 -5.85
N THR A 46 19.68 1.34 -6.29
CA THR A 46 20.96 1.70 -5.69
C THR A 46 21.00 3.21 -5.40
N LYS A 47 22.09 3.74 -4.85
CA LYS A 47 22.23 5.19 -4.66
C LYS A 47 22.18 5.96 -5.98
N GLU A 48 22.59 5.31 -7.06
CA GLU A 48 22.68 5.86 -8.41
C GLU A 48 21.47 5.48 -9.29
N ARG A 49 20.68 4.49 -8.88
CA ARG A 49 19.54 3.95 -9.64
C ARG A 49 18.26 4.01 -8.82
N ALA A 50 17.34 4.86 -9.25
CA ALA A 50 16.01 4.99 -8.64
C ALA A 50 15.21 3.68 -8.68
N GLU A 51 14.13 3.61 -7.91
CA GLU A 51 13.22 2.47 -7.98
C GLU A 51 12.65 2.30 -9.40
N LYS A 52 12.49 1.03 -9.80
CA LYS A 52 12.03 0.66 -11.14
C LYS A 52 12.94 1.19 -12.27
N TYR A 53 14.23 1.40 -12.00
CA TYR A 53 15.20 1.95 -12.97
C TYR A 53 15.16 1.24 -14.34
N LEU A 54 15.22 -0.10 -14.38
CA LEU A 54 15.17 -0.86 -15.63
C LEU A 54 13.89 -0.58 -16.43
N LEU A 55 12.75 -0.46 -15.73
CA LEU A 55 11.49 -0.12 -16.36
C LEU A 55 11.54 1.31 -16.93
N ARG A 56 12.02 2.29 -16.16
CA ARG A 56 12.14 3.68 -16.60
C ARG A 56 13.06 3.78 -17.83
N LYS A 57 14.25 3.16 -17.77
CA LYS A 57 15.21 3.15 -18.89
C LYS A 57 14.67 2.48 -20.15
N ALA A 58 13.84 1.45 -20.03
CA ALA A 58 13.23 0.80 -21.21
C ALA A 58 12.30 1.72 -22.02
N PHE A 59 11.84 2.84 -21.43
CA PHE A 59 10.94 3.81 -22.09
C PHE A 59 11.56 5.21 -22.27
N ASP A 60 12.81 5.43 -21.84
CA ASP A 60 13.48 6.75 -21.80
C ASP A 60 13.63 7.38 -23.18
N ASP A 61 13.93 6.56 -24.19
CA ASP A 61 14.16 7.01 -25.57
C ASP A 61 12.91 6.90 -26.46
N LEU A 62 11.74 6.58 -25.90
CA LEU A 62 10.52 6.33 -26.67
C LEU A 62 9.55 7.52 -26.74
N ASP A 63 9.85 8.62 -26.03
CA ASP A 63 9.03 9.84 -25.97
C ASP A 63 7.52 9.58 -25.69
N LEU A 64 7.23 8.55 -24.90
CA LEU A 64 5.86 8.12 -24.59
C LEU A 64 5.20 8.96 -23.50
N ILE A 65 5.99 9.48 -22.56
CA ILE A 65 5.55 10.34 -21.46
C ILE A 65 6.64 11.38 -21.17
N PRO A 66 6.29 12.56 -20.61
CA PRO A 66 7.27 13.57 -20.27
C PRO A 66 8.33 13.07 -19.30
N SER A 67 9.58 13.51 -19.49
CA SER A 67 10.74 13.05 -18.72
C SER A 67 10.56 13.28 -17.22
N GLU A 68 9.94 14.39 -16.82
CA GLU A 68 9.63 14.70 -15.43
C GLU A 68 8.66 13.70 -14.79
N ILE A 69 7.79 13.05 -15.58
CA ILE A 69 6.90 11.98 -15.11
C ILE A 69 7.63 10.63 -15.11
N LEU A 70 8.40 10.36 -16.18
CA LEU A 70 9.17 9.12 -16.31
C LEU A 70 10.19 8.94 -15.19
N TRP A 71 10.75 10.03 -14.67
CA TRP A 71 11.75 10.04 -13.61
C TRP A 71 11.22 10.51 -12.25
N ARG A 72 9.91 10.75 -12.14
CA ARG A 72 9.28 11.17 -10.88
C ARG A 72 9.46 10.12 -9.77
N PRO A 73 9.88 10.52 -8.55
CA PRO A 73 9.93 9.63 -7.40
C PRO A 73 8.57 9.02 -7.06
N LYS A 74 8.59 7.83 -6.45
CA LYS A 74 7.38 7.16 -5.98
C LYS A 74 6.76 7.90 -4.79
N GLU A 75 5.59 8.47 -5.01
CA GLU A 75 4.71 8.94 -3.94
C GLU A 75 3.78 7.83 -3.41
N ALA A 76 3.40 7.90 -2.14
CA ALA A 76 2.41 7.01 -1.54
C ALA A 76 1.00 7.32 -2.06
N PHE A 77 0.18 6.28 -2.26
CA PHE A 77 -1.15 6.41 -2.89
C PHE A 77 -2.10 7.31 -2.08
N SER A 78 -1.98 7.33 -0.75
CA SER A 78 -2.79 8.19 0.14
C SER A 78 -2.34 9.65 0.15
N ASP A 79 -1.15 9.97 -0.37
CA ASP A 79 -0.66 11.35 -0.56
C ASP A 79 -1.14 11.94 -1.89
N GLY A 80 -1.24 11.12 -2.94
CA GLY A 80 -1.68 11.57 -4.26
C GLY A 80 -3.17 11.86 -4.41
N VAL A 81 -4.01 11.42 -3.46
CA VAL A 81 -5.50 11.54 -3.52
C VAL A 81 -6.02 12.65 -2.60
N ALA A 82 -5.16 13.30 -1.81
CA ALA A 82 -5.55 14.24 -0.77
C ALA A 82 -5.90 15.65 -1.30
N ALA A 83 -6.90 16.28 -0.67
CA ALA A 83 -7.16 17.71 -0.81
C ALA A 83 -6.01 18.53 -0.21
N LYS A 84 -5.71 19.72 -0.77
CA LYS A 84 -4.60 20.61 -0.36
C LYS A 84 -4.52 20.97 1.14
N LYS A 85 -5.59 20.74 1.92
CA LYS A 85 -5.68 21.13 3.34
C LYS A 85 -5.60 19.96 4.32
N LYS A 86 -6.05 18.75 3.94
CA LYS A 86 -6.08 17.60 4.85
C LYS A 86 -6.14 16.30 4.05
N SER A 87 -5.30 15.35 4.43
CA SER A 87 -5.23 14.05 3.77
C SER A 87 -6.38 13.14 4.17
N LEU A 88 -6.78 12.25 3.24
CA LEU A 88 -7.76 11.19 3.53
C LEU A 88 -7.33 10.36 4.74
N PHE A 89 -6.03 10.08 4.88
CA PHE A 89 -5.47 9.38 6.02
C PHE A 89 -5.80 10.06 7.36
N GLN A 90 -5.60 11.38 7.45
CA GLN A 90 -5.94 12.13 8.66
C GLN A 90 -7.44 12.12 8.95
N TYR A 91 -8.28 12.23 7.93
CA TYR A 91 -9.73 12.10 8.11
C TYR A 91 -10.14 10.74 8.66
N MET A 92 -9.55 9.65 8.14
CA MET A 92 -9.85 8.30 8.61
C MET A 92 -9.41 8.07 10.06
N GLN A 93 -8.22 8.57 10.43
CA GLN A 93 -7.71 8.48 11.81
C GLN A 93 -8.62 9.22 12.80
N GLU A 94 -8.98 10.47 12.49
CA GLU A 94 -9.89 11.24 13.33
C GLU A 94 -11.28 10.61 13.41
N TYR A 95 -11.80 10.07 12.30
CA TYR A 95 -13.07 9.36 12.33
C TYR A 95 -12.98 8.11 13.22
N ALA A 96 -11.93 7.31 13.09
CA ALA A 96 -11.74 6.13 13.92
C ALA A 96 -11.64 6.46 15.42
N GLU A 97 -11.02 7.59 15.77
CA GLU A 97 -10.97 8.10 17.14
C GLU A 97 -12.37 8.35 17.73
N THR A 98 -13.33 8.78 16.91
CA THR A 98 -14.73 8.96 17.34
C THR A 98 -15.53 7.67 17.46
N GLN A 99 -15.09 6.59 16.78
CA GLN A 99 -15.84 5.33 16.70
C GLN A 99 -15.31 4.25 17.65
N VAL A 100 -14.05 4.32 18.06
CA VAL A 100 -13.38 3.27 18.85
C VAL A 100 -12.76 3.88 20.11
N SER A 101 -13.21 3.42 21.28
CA SER A 101 -12.64 3.86 22.55
C SER A 101 -11.31 3.17 22.86
N ASP A 102 -10.51 3.76 23.74
CA ASP A 102 -9.27 3.11 24.23
C ASP A 102 -9.56 1.79 24.95
N ALA A 103 -10.69 1.71 25.67
CA ALA A 103 -11.12 0.49 26.34
C ALA A 103 -11.47 -0.63 25.36
N ASP A 104 -12.02 -0.30 24.18
CA ASP A 104 -12.27 -1.29 23.12
C ASP A 104 -10.97 -1.81 22.53
N LEU A 105 -10.03 -0.90 22.25
CA LEU A 105 -8.71 -1.28 21.73
C LEU A 105 -7.93 -2.14 22.73
N GLN A 106 -8.01 -1.86 24.04
CA GLN A 106 -7.39 -2.70 25.08
C GLN A 106 -7.97 -4.12 25.10
N ARG A 107 -9.25 -4.29 24.76
CA ARG A 107 -9.91 -5.60 24.67
C ARG A 107 -9.73 -6.28 23.31
N ALA A 108 -9.00 -5.67 22.37
CA ALA A 108 -8.88 -6.16 21.00
C ALA A 108 -8.32 -7.59 20.91
N SER A 109 -7.35 -7.97 21.74
CA SER A 109 -6.78 -9.31 21.74
C SER A 109 -7.78 -10.38 22.19
N THR A 110 -8.69 -10.02 23.09
CA THR A 110 -9.77 -10.91 23.56
C THR A 110 -10.88 -11.04 22.52
N LEU A 111 -11.26 -9.93 21.89
CA LEU A 111 -12.33 -9.91 20.89
C LEU A 111 -11.87 -10.50 19.54
N TYR A 112 -10.64 -10.21 19.16
CA TYR A 112 -10.05 -10.56 17.87
C TYR A 112 -8.67 -11.22 18.07
N PRO A 113 -8.63 -12.48 18.53
CA PRO A 113 -7.36 -13.17 18.81
C PRO A 113 -6.54 -13.44 17.55
N THR A 114 -7.18 -13.62 16.40
CA THR A 114 -6.50 -13.74 15.09
C THR A 114 -6.35 -12.38 14.45
N ASN A 115 -5.12 -12.04 14.02
CA ASN A 115 -4.79 -10.76 13.36
C ASN A 115 -5.33 -9.56 14.16
N THR A 116 -4.96 -9.48 15.43
CA THR A 116 -5.46 -8.49 16.39
C THR A 116 -5.17 -7.06 15.91
N PRO A 117 -6.18 -6.18 15.84
CA PRO A 117 -5.97 -4.79 15.44
C PRO A 117 -5.12 -4.05 16.49
N LYS A 118 -4.10 -3.35 16.01
CA LYS A 118 -3.14 -2.59 16.85
C LYS A 118 -3.44 -1.10 16.93
N THR A 119 -4.33 -0.60 16.08
CA THR A 119 -4.75 0.80 16.01
C THR A 119 -6.27 0.89 16.01
N LYS A 120 -6.83 2.04 16.39
CA LYS A 120 -8.27 2.29 16.34
C LYS A 120 -8.84 2.19 14.94
N GLU A 121 -8.11 2.68 13.94
CA GLU A 121 -8.50 2.53 12.53
C GLU A 121 -8.59 1.05 12.14
N ALA A 122 -7.58 0.24 12.47
CA ALA A 122 -7.62 -1.20 12.21
C ALA A 122 -8.76 -1.90 12.96
N PHE A 123 -9.03 -1.47 14.20
CA PHE A 123 -10.14 -2.00 14.99
C PHE A 123 -11.48 -1.68 14.35
N LEU A 124 -11.67 -0.45 13.86
CA LEU A 124 -12.87 -0.03 13.15
C LEU A 124 -13.09 -0.87 11.88
N TYR A 125 -12.05 -1.09 11.07
CA TYR A 125 -12.17 -1.96 9.90
C TYR A 125 -12.49 -3.41 10.30
N ARG A 126 -11.88 -3.91 11.37
CA ARG A 126 -12.12 -5.26 11.86
C ARG A 126 -13.56 -5.44 12.36
N SER A 127 -14.11 -4.47 13.09
CA SER A 127 -15.49 -4.54 13.57
C SER A 127 -16.51 -4.48 12.43
N ILE A 128 -16.24 -3.67 11.41
CA ILE A 128 -17.04 -3.63 10.18
C ILE A 128 -16.97 -4.97 9.45
N PHE A 129 -15.78 -5.54 9.29
CA PHE A 129 -15.60 -6.84 8.64
C PHE A 129 -16.37 -7.94 9.36
N ASP A 130 -16.24 -8.04 10.69
CA ASP A 130 -16.91 -9.07 11.50
C ASP A 130 -18.45 -8.91 11.49
N LYS A 131 -18.95 -7.67 11.41
CA LYS A 131 -20.38 -7.40 11.22
C LYS A 131 -20.94 -7.99 9.93
N TYR A 132 -20.21 -7.90 8.82
CA TYR A 132 -20.66 -8.38 7.51
C TYR A 132 -20.27 -9.83 7.22
N TYR A 133 -19.19 -10.31 7.82
CA TYR A 133 -18.61 -11.64 7.57
C TYR A 133 -18.29 -12.35 8.89
N PRO A 134 -19.30 -12.63 9.73
CA PRO A 134 -19.08 -13.25 11.04
C PRO A 134 -18.40 -14.61 10.90
N GLY A 135 -17.33 -14.83 11.67
CA GLY A 135 -16.57 -16.09 11.67
C GLY A 135 -15.62 -16.28 10.48
N GLN A 136 -15.44 -15.28 9.62
CA GLN A 136 -14.61 -15.36 8.41
C GLN A 136 -13.22 -14.74 8.59
N GLN A 137 -12.70 -14.67 9.82
CA GLN A 137 -11.39 -14.07 10.12
C GLN A 137 -10.22 -14.71 9.34
N HIS A 138 -10.37 -15.95 8.87
CA HIS A 138 -9.35 -16.64 8.09
C HIS A 138 -9.10 -15.99 6.72
N LEU A 139 -10.04 -15.17 6.20
CA LEU A 139 -9.87 -14.43 4.95
C LEU A 139 -8.86 -13.28 5.06
N THR A 140 -8.55 -12.85 6.29
CA THR A 140 -7.55 -11.80 6.58
C THR A 140 -6.48 -12.34 7.53
N PRO A 141 -5.66 -13.30 7.08
CA PRO A 141 -4.78 -14.08 7.95
C PRO A 141 -3.71 -13.24 8.64
N TYR A 142 -3.26 -12.17 7.99
CA TYR A 142 -2.29 -11.23 8.55
C TYR A 142 -2.40 -9.85 7.88
N MET A 143 -1.94 -8.82 8.59
CA MET A 143 -1.77 -7.48 8.03
C MET A 143 -0.43 -7.39 7.29
N TRP A 144 -0.46 -7.03 6.01
CA TRP A 144 0.76 -6.91 5.24
C TRP A 144 1.58 -5.72 5.70
N LEU A 145 2.85 -5.98 6.01
CA LEU A 145 3.86 -4.99 6.33
C LEU A 145 5.14 -5.31 5.56
N PRO A 146 5.87 -4.31 5.05
CA PRO A 146 7.16 -4.57 4.43
C PRO A 146 8.13 -5.18 5.44
N LYS A 147 8.90 -6.19 5.05
CA LYS A 147 9.86 -6.88 5.94
C LYS A 147 10.91 -5.96 6.58
N TRP A 148 11.12 -4.77 6.02
CA TRP A 148 12.07 -3.76 6.46
C TRP A 148 11.45 -2.64 7.31
N CYS A 149 10.19 -2.76 7.74
CA CYS A 149 9.51 -1.72 8.52
C CYS A 149 9.84 -1.73 10.02
N GLY A 150 10.66 -2.65 10.53
CA GLY A 150 10.98 -2.75 11.95
C GLY A 150 9.73 -2.95 12.81
N ASP A 151 9.62 -2.19 13.91
CA ASP A 151 8.52 -2.29 14.88
C ASP A 151 7.22 -1.56 14.45
N GLN A 152 7.13 -1.08 13.20
CA GLN A 152 5.95 -0.39 12.71
C GLN A 152 4.73 -1.32 12.70
N THR A 153 3.63 -0.83 13.26
CA THR A 153 2.37 -1.56 13.41
C THR A 153 1.29 -1.10 12.44
N ASP A 154 1.51 0.03 11.76
CA ASP A 154 0.62 0.61 10.78
C ASP A 154 1.14 0.31 9.35
N PRO A 155 0.33 -0.32 8.48
CA PRO A 155 0.71 -0.65 7.11
C PRO A 155 0.70 0.56 6.15
N SER A 156 0.26 1.72 6.61
CA SER A 156 0.28 2.96 5.85
C SER A 156 1.72 3.35 5.49
N ALA A 157 1.96 3.54 4.20
CA ALA A 157 3.26 3.95 3.67
C ALA A 157 3.78 5.27 4.29
N ARG A 158 2.89 6.09 4.88
CA ARG A 158 3.24 7.35 5.56
C ARG A 158 4.06 7.16 6.84
N VAL A 159 3.97 6.01 7.48
CA VAL A 159 4.65 5.73 8.76
C VAL A 159 6.02 5.06 8.53
N LEU A 160 6.34 4.71 7.28
CA LEU A 160 7.61 4.09 6.90
C LEU A 160 8.67 5.17 6.64
N ASN A 161 9.78 5.09 7.38
CA ASN A 161 10.85 6.11 7.38
C ASN A 161 11.46 6.38 5.98
N HIS A 162 11.55 5.37 5.12
CA HIS A 162 12.14 5.54 3.78
C HIS A 162 11.39 6.51 2.84
N TYR A 163 10.10 6.79 3.09
CA TYR A 163 9.36 7.77 2.30
C TYR A 163 9.56 9.22 2.78
N LYS A 164 10.05 9.44 4.01
CA LYS A 164 10.32 10.78 4.54
C LYS A 164 11.63 11.38 4.00
N GLU A 165 12.64 10.55 3.74
CA GLU A 165 13.94 11.01 3.24
C GLU A 165 13.86 11.55 1.81
N GLN A 166 12.99 11.00 0.96
CA GLN A 166 12.80 11.48 -0.42
C GLN A 166 12.03 12.81 -0.51
N GLN A 167 11.26 13.18 0.53
CA GLN A 167 10.52 14.46 0.58
C GLN A 167 11.38 15.62 1.11
N GLY A 168 12.51 15.34 1.76
CA GLY A 168 13.41 16.37 2.30
C GLY A 168 14.19 17.14 1.22
N ASP A 169 14.45 16.52 0.07
CA ASP A 169 15.22 17.12 -1.02
C ASP A 169 14.33 17.84 -2.07
N ALA A 170 13.03 17.55 -2.12
CA ALA A 170 12.09 18.19 -3.04
C ALA A 170 11.67 19.62 -2.64
N ASN A 171 12.03 20.08 -1.43
CA ASN A 171 11.78 21.43 -0.93
C ASN A 171 13.02 22.36 -1.02
N LYS A 172 14.06 21.95 -1.76
CA LYS A 172 15.23 22.79 -2.09
C LYS A 172 15.39 22.96 -3.60
N SER A 173 14.48 23.72 -4.19
CA SER A 173 14.66 24.34 -5.51
C SER A 173 13.68 25.48 -5.69
#